data_AF-A0A956GPY7-F1
#
_entry.id   AF-A0A956GPY7-F1
#
_cell.length_a   1.000
_cell.length_b   1.000
_cell.length_c   1.000
_cell.angle_alpha   90.00
_cell.angle_beta   90.00
_cell.angle_gamma   90.00
#
_symmetry.space_group_name_H-M   'P 1'
#
loop_
_entity.id
_entity.type
_entity.pdbx_description
1 polymer ?
#
loop_
_entity_poly.entity_id
_entity_poly.type
_entity_poly.pdbx_seq_one_letter_code
_entity_poly.pdbx_strand_id
1 'polypeptide(L)'
;MTDWLEIERRDLYAGLTVRVFHEHDGRPPRGRVTMSLDVDDGAGGWHDTGRAPRWLRPGLAFYPYLERHVDARGRAPRDYRVRVDAELYQPRYLWELKDGEVATVHPWDASTPPAVLPAGPLAVALLPRPAHPIDARGPVLRGYVVNPDASPVATALVEFDQLQVLTERDGEFALPLPRAPVGMSLIDVAALDGRTGTFPVTVPDELRAQVVFTLT
;
A
#
# COMPACT_ATOMS: atom_id res chain seq x y z
N MET A 1 40.64 -0.27 -6.30
CA MET A 1 39.59 -0.99 -7.04
C MET A 1 38.23 -0.52 -6.51
N THR A 2 37.97 0.79 -6.63
CA THR A 2 36.88 1.49 -5.91
C THR A 2 36.12 2.49 -6.82
N ASP A 3 36.58 2.66 -8.07
CA ASP A 3 36.08 3.71 -8.98
C ASP A 3 34.78 3.35 -9.73
N TRP A 4 34.57 2.06 -10.04
CA TRP A 4 33.43 1.63 -10.85
C TRP A 4 32.08 1.78 -10.12
N LEU A 5 32.08 1.61 -8.79
CA LEU A 5 30.90 1.79 -7.93
C LEU A 5 30.47 3.26 -7.78
N GLU A 6 31.40 4.22 -7.93
CA GLU A 6 31.09 5.66 -7.86
C GLU A 6 30.58 6.21 -9.19
N ILE A 7 31.09 5.72 -10.33
CA ILE A 7 30.63 6.13 -11.66
C ILE A 7 29.23 5.57 -11.96
N GLU A 8 28.96 4.29 -11.65
CA GLU A 8 27.60 3.75 -11.73
C GLU A 8 26.64 4.49 -10.77
N ARG A 9 27.11 4.90 -9.57
CA ARG A 9 26.31 5.72 -8.65
C ARG A 9 25.97 7.12 -9.17
N ARG A 10 26.79 7.70 -10.05
CA ARG A 10 26.56 9.06 -10.60
C ARG A 10 25.63 9.04 -11.82
N ASP A 11 25.71 8.02 -12.67
CA ASP A 11 24.84 7.90 -13.86
C ASP A 11 23.54 7.14 -13.60
N LEU A 12 23.52 6.25 -12.60
CA LEU A 12 22.36 5.50 -12.12
C LEU A 12 21.93 5.96 -10.72
N TYR A 13 22.04 7.26 -10.42
CA TYR A 13 21.41 7.76 -9.21
C TYR A 13 19.91 7.50 -9.33
N ALA A 14 19.47 6.46 -8.61
CA ALA A 14 18.08 6.06 -8.57
C ALA A 14 17.34 7.22 -7.90
N GLY A 15 16.40 7.81 -8.64
CA GLY A 15 15.42 8.66 -7.99
C GLY A 15 14.59 7.84 -7.00
N LEU A 16 13.34 8.24 -6.80
CA LEU A 16 12.44 7.54 -5.90
C LEU A 16 12.35 6.04 -6.25
N THR A 17 12.80 5.18 -5.35
CA THR A 17 12.60 3.72 -5.42
C THR A 17 11.39 3.38 -4.56
N VAL A 18 10.50 2.54 -5.06
CA VAL A 18 9.25 2.14 -4.40
C VAL A 18 9.24 0.62 -4.26
N ARG A 19 9.02 0.14 -3.03
CA ARG A 19 8.77 -1.27 -2.74
C ARG A 19 7.28 -1.44 -2.44
N VAL A 20 6.58 -2.15 -3.32
CA VAL A 20 5.19 -2.59 -3.07
C VAL A 20 5.22 -4.03 -2.56
N PHE A 21 4.52 -4.32 -1.47
CA PHE A 21 4.57 -5.64 -0.84
C PHE A 21 3.25 -6.00 -0.18
N HIS A 22 2.97 -7.29 -0.12
CA HIS A 22 1.85 -7.85 0.63
C HIS A 22 2.15 -7.77 2.13
N GLU A 23 1.29 -7.09 2.87
CA GLU A 23 1.52 -6.73 4.27
C GLU A 23 1.79 -7.95 5.17
N HIS A 24 1.06 -9.06 4.97
CA HIS A 24 1.11 -10.18 5.91
C HIS A 24 2.38 -11.04 5.78
N ASP A 25 3.02 -11.08 4.60
CA ASP A 25 4.18 -11.94 4.36
C ASP A 25 5.40 -11.22 3.76
N GLY A 26 5.30 -9.91 3.53
CA GLY A 26 6.37 -9.07 3.01
C GLY A 26 6.76 -9.36 1.55
N ARG A 27 6.06 -10.27 0.87
CA ARG A 27 6.37 -10.70 -0.50
C ARG A 27 5.85 -9.71 -1.54
N PRO A 28 6.38 -9.75 -2.78
CA PRO A 28 5.80 -8.98 -3.87
C PRO A 28 4.32 -9.32 -4.11
N PRO A 29 3.49 -8.33 -4.49
CA PRO A 29 2.10 -8.58 -4.85
C PRO A 29 1.98 -9.45 -6.11
N ARG A 30 0.90 -10.23 -6.17
CA ARG A 30 0.46 -10.99 -7.35
C ARG A 30 -0.42 -10.13 -8.27
N GLY A 31 -0.58 -10.57 -9.52
CA GLY A 31 -1.44 -9.87 -10.47
C GLY A 31 -0.87 -8.52 -10.93
N ARG A 32 -1.71 -7.72 -11.58
CA ARG A 32 -1.29 -6.42 -12.13
C ARG A 32 -1.21 -5.36 -11.03
N VAL A 33 -0.08 -4.65 -11.00
CA VAL A 33 0.11 -3.44 -10.19
C VAL A 33 0.51 -2.29 -11.10
N THR A 34 -0.20 -1.18 -10.97
CA THR A 34 0.11 0.08 -11.63
C THR A 34 0.44 1.13 -10.58
N MET A 35 1.31 2.08 -10.94
CA MET A 35 1.64 3.19 -10.07
C MET A 35 1.65 4.48 -10.86
N SER A 36 1.14 5.54 -10.25
CA SER A 36 1.28 6.91 -10.73
C SER A 36 2.11 7.73 -9.75
N LEU A 37 2.74 8.78 -10.27
CA LEU A 37 3.60 9.66 -9.50
C LEU A 37 3.10 11.09 -9.65
N ASP A 38 2.67 11.68 -8.54
CA ASP A 38 2.35 13.10 -8.47
C ASP A 38 3.54 13.86 -7.85
N VAL A 39 3.63 15.16 -8.14
CA VAL A 39 4.57 16.09 -7.51
C VAL A 39 3.80 17.25 -6.88
N ASP A 40 4.25 17.71 -5.70
CA ASP A 40 3.72 18.92 -5.07
C ASP A 40 4.09 20.16 -5.90
N ASP A 41 3.11 21.02 -6.18
CA ASP A 41 3.31 22.30 -6.87
C ASP A 41 3.84 23.40 -5.95
N GLY A 42 3.90 23.16 -4.63
CA GLY A 42 4.30 24.15 -3.64
C GLY A 42 3.21 25.18 -3.32
N ALA A 43 2.02 25.06 -3.90
CA ALA A 43 0.80 25.78 -3.55
C ALA A 43 -0.19 24.89 -2.77
N GLY A 44 0.26 23.70 -2.32
CA GLY A 44 -0.56 22.71 -1.63
C GLY A 44 -1.34 21.78 -2.57
N GLY A 45 -1.02 21.79 -3.87
CA GLY A 45 -1.64 20.97 -4.89
C GLY A 45 -0.73 19.85 -5.39
N TRP A 46 -1.34 18.73 -5.78
CA TRP A 46 -0.63 17.60 -6.39
C TRP A 46 -0.90 17.56 -7.89
N HIS A 47 0.16 17.39 -8.69
CA HIS A 47 0.05 17.27 -10.14
C HIS A 47 0.66 15.96 -10.63
N ASP A 48 -0.06 15.24 -11.47
CA ASP A 48 0.46 14.03 -12.11
C ASP A 48 1.67 14.38 -12.99
N THR A 49 2.77 13.68 -12.79
CA THR A 49 4.00 13.85 -13.56
C THR A 49 3.96 13.17 -14.93
N GLY A 50 3.00 12.27 -15.16
CA GLY A 50 2.91 11.41 -16.34
C GLY A 50 4.07 10.40 -16.46
N ARG A 51 4.94 10.31 -15.43
CA ARG A 51 6.10 9.42 -15.43
C ARG A 51 5.66 8.02 -15.01
N ALA A 52 5.94 7.03 -15.85
CA ALA A 52 5.77 5.64 -15.49
C ALA A 52 6.98 5.13 -14.67
N PRO A 53 6.77 4.24 -13.67
CA PRO A 53 7.86 3.58 -12.98
C PRO A 53 8.57 2.59 -13.91
N ARG A 54 9.87 2.37 -13.66
CA ARG A 54 10.61 1.24 -14.22
C ARG A 54 10.68 0.12 -13.18
N TRP A 55 10.20 -1.07 -13.55
CA TRP A 55 10.26 -2.24 -12.67
C TRP A 55 11.65 -2.88 -12.73
N LEU A 56 12.28 -3.04 -11.55
CA LEU A 56 13.57 -3.76 -11.43
C LEU A 56 13.33 -5.26 -11.26
N ARG A 57 12.32 -5.60 -10.46
CA ARG A 57 11.85 -6.95 -10.16
C ARG A 57 10.44 -6.87 -9.59
N PRO A 58 9.69 -7.98 -9.47
CA PRO A 58 8.38 -7.96 -8.84
C PRO A 58 8.42 -7.28 -7.47
N GLY A 59 7.51 -6.32 -7.24
CA GLY A 59 7.42 -5.59 -5.99
C GLY A 59 8.45 -4.48 -5.78
N LEU A 60 9.36 -4.22 -6.74
CA LEU A 60 10.36 -3.16 -6.64
C LEU A 60 10.47 -2.39 -7.95
N ALA A 61 10.15 -1.10 -7.89
CA ALA A 61 10.25 -0.19 -9.01
C ALA A 61 11.00 1.08 -8.65
N PHE A 62 11.37 1.86 -9.64
CA PHE A 62 12.03 3.14 -9.44
C PHE A 62 11.64 4.15 -10.51
N TYR A 63 11.73 5.42 -10.15
CA TYR A 63 11.55 6.57 -11.03
C TYR A 63 12.92 7.18 -11.33
N PRO A 64 13.52 6.88 -12.50
CA PRO A 64 14.85 7.37 -12.83
C PRO A 64 14.84 8.89 -13.02
N TYR A 65 15.98 9.52 -12.71
CA TYR A 65 16.23 10.95 -13.00
C TYR A 65 15.19 11.91 -12.39
N LEU A 66 14.53 11.54 -11.29
CA LEU A 66 13.79 12.51 -10.50
C LEU A 66 14.76 13.53 -9.92
N GLU A 67 14.36 14.80 -9.97
CA GLU A 67 15.14 15.93 -9.48
C GLU A 67 16.58 16.00 -10.03
N ARG A 68 16.83 15.43 -11.22
CA ARG A 68 18.07 15.67 -11.95
C ARG A 68 17.98 17.02 -12.65
N HIS A 69 18.94 17.90 -12.39
CA HIS A 69 19.03 19.23 -12.99
C HIS A 69 20.37 19.41 -13.71
N VAL A 70 20.46 20.44 -14.57
CA VAL A 70 21.75 20.87 -15.14
C VAL A 70 22.58 21.61 -14.08
N ASP A 71 21.90 22.42 -13.26
CA ASP A 71 22.44 23.08 -12.08
C ASP A 71 21.44 22.89 -10.93
N ALA A 72 21.82 22.05 -9.97
CA ALA A 72 21.03 21.73 -8.79
C ALA A 72 21.29 22.69 -7.62
N ARG A 73 22.28 23.59 -7.73
CA ARG A 73 22.71 24.44 -6.63
C ARG A 73 21.59 25.39 -6.22
N GLY A 74 21.27 25.39 -4.92
CA GLY A 74 20.26 26.28 -4.35
C GLY A 74 18.81 25.91 -4.70
N ARG A 75 18.56 24.81 -5.42
CA ARG A 75 17.20 24.31 -5.65
C ARG A 75 16.66 23.67 -4.38
N ALA A 76 15.37 23.89 -4.13
CA ALA A 76 14.67 23.23 -3.03
C ALA A 76 14.34 21.77 -3.37
N PRO A 77 14.30 20.87 -2.37
CA PRO A 77 13.70 19.54 -2.52
C PRO A 77 12.22 19.66 -2.91
N ARG A 78 11.68 18.59 -3.53
CA ARG A 78 10.25 18.49 -3.84
C ARG A 78 9.67 17.21 -3.29
N ASP A 79 8.41 17.29 -2.87
CA ASP A 79 7.65 16.15 -2.41
C ASP A 79 6.95 15.48 -3.59
N TYR A 80 7.02 14.15 -3.60
CA TYR A 80 6.41 13.29 -4.58
C TYR A 80 5.46 12.33 -3.89
N ARG A 81 4.29 12.10 -4.47
CA ARG A 81 3.29 11.16 -3.97
C ARG A 81 3.13 10.00 -4.93
N VAL A 82 3.32 8.79 -4.42
CA VAL A 82 3.13 7.55 -5.15
C VAL A 82 1.75 7.00 -4.84
N ARG A 83 0.93 6.85 -5.88
CA ARG A 83 -0.37 6.18 -5.80
C ARG A 83 -0.25 4.82 -6.46
N VAL A 84 -0.78 3.80 -5.80
CA VAL A 84 -0.73 2.41 -6.26
C VAL A 84 -2.16 1.94 -6.52
N ASP A 85 -2.38 1.36 -7.70
CA ASP A 85 -3.59 0.61 -8.02
C ASP A 85 -3.20 -0.84 -8.33
N ALA A 86 -3.85 -1.78 -7.67
CA ALA A 86 -3.55 -3.20 -7.77
C ALA A 86 -4.84 -3.99 -7.93
N GLU A 87 -4.84 -4.93 -8.86
CA GLU A 87 -6.03 -5.72 -9.18
C GLU A 87 -6.51 -6.55 -7.98
N LEU A 88 -5.57 -7.19 -7.30
CA LEU A 88 -5.84 -8.15 -6.22
C LEU A 88 -5.58 -7.58 -4.82
N TYR A 89 -5.26 -6.29 -4.73
CA TYR A 89 -4.85 -5.66 -3.46
C TYR A 89 -5.40 -4.24 -3.33
N GLN A 90 -5.57 -3.79 -2.09
CA GLN A 90 -5.79 -2.39 -1.75
C GLN A 90 -4.55 -1.84 -1.01
N PRO A 91 -4.13 -0.60 -1.29
CA PRO A 91 -3.08 0.03 -0.50
C PRO A 91 -3.53 0.31 0.94
N ARG A 92 -2.68 -0.05 1.91
CA ARG A 92 -2.94 0.16 3.34
C ARG A 92 -3.18 1.64 3.68
N TYR A 93 -2.48 2.55 3.00
CA TYR A 93 -2.57 3.98 3.26
C TYR A 93 -3.98 4.56 3.08
N LEU A 94 -4.89 3.86 2.37
CA LEU A 94 -6.29 4.26 2.24
C LEU A 94 -7.01 4.27 3.58
N TRP A 95 -6.63 3.37 4.50
CA TRP A 95 -7.13 3.36 5.87
C TRP A 95 -6.68 4.58 6.68
N GLU A 96 -5.53 5.16 6.32
CA GLU A 96 -4.95 6.33 6.97
C GLU A 96 -5.45 7.64 6.38
N LEU A 97 -6.51 7.60 5.54
CA LEU A 97 -7.06 8.73 4.81
C LEU A 97 -6.02 9.45 3.93
N LYS A 98 -5.02 8.70 3.46
CA LYS A 98 -4.00 9.20 2.53
C LYS A 98 -4.38 8.81 1.10
N ASP A 99 -4.06 9.68 0.15
CA ASP A 99 -4.22 9.40 -1.27
C ASP A 99 -3.03 8.66 -1.89
N GLY A 100 -1.94 8.51 -1.14
CA GLY A 100 -0.68 7.87 -1.58
C GLY A 100 0.43 8.04 -0.55
N GLU A 101 1.56 7.37 -0.79
CA GLU A 101 2.76 7.53 0.04
C GLU A 101 3.64 8.66 -0.47
N VAL A 102 4.16 9.49 0.44
CA VAL A 102 4.92 10.69 0.10
C VAL A 102 6.40 10.47 0.38
N ALA A 103 7.25 10.94 -0.54
CA ALA A 103 8.70 11.00 -0.36
C ALA A 103 9.26 12.32 -0.88
N THR A 104 10.15 12.93 -0.10
CA THR A 104 10.93 14.09 -0.53
C THR A 104 12.12 13.63 -1.38
N VAL A 105 12.28 14.22 -2.56
CA VAL A 105 13.43 13.98 -3.44
C VAL A 105 14.27 15.24 -3.54
N HIS A 106 15.57 15.10 -3.35
CA HIS A 106 16.51 16.21 -3.38
C HIS A 106 17.10 16.43 -4.78
N PRO A 107 17.27 17.69 -5.21
CA PRO A 107 17.90 18.02 -6.48
C PRO A 107 19.36 17.59 -6.52
N TRP A 108 19.78 17.14 -7.71
CA TRP A 108 21.15 16.70 -7.95
C TRP A 108 21.60 16.96 -9.40
N ASP A 109 22.90 17.08 -9.58
CA ASP A 109 23.58 17.15 -10.87
C ASP A 109 24.93 16.40 -10.80
N ALA A 110 25.75 16.48 -11.86
CA ALA A 110 27.03 15.76 -11.92
C ALA A 110 28.09 16.27 -10.92
N SER A 111 27.98 17.52 -10.47
CA SER A 111 28.88 18.21 -9.55
C SER A 111 28.30 18.41 -8.15
N THR A 112 26.98 18.34 -8.02
CA THR A 112 26.21 18.55 -6.78
C THR A 112 25.40 17.28 -6.50
N PRO A 113 25.91 16.35 -5.67
CA PRO A 113 25.11 15.21 -5.24
C PRO A 113 23.90 15.67 -4.42
N PRO A 114 22.83 14.86 -4.33
CA PRO A 114 21.68 15.22 -3.53
C PRO A 114 22.07 15.35 -2.06
N ALA A 115 21.53 16.37 -1.40
CA ALA A 115 21.88 16.68 0.00
C ALA A 115 21.52 15.55 0.97
N VAL A 116 20.48 14.77 0.65
CA VAL A 116 20.04 13.61 1.43
C VAL A 116 19.86 12.44 0.47
N LEU A 117 20.46 11.30 0.81
CA LEU A 117 20.23 10.04 0.11
C LEU A 117 19.02 9.33 0.76
N PRO A 118 18.10 8.72 -0.02
CA PRO A 118 17.06 7.87 0.56
C PRO A 118 17.68 6.73 1.37
N ALA A 119 17.20 6.52 2.61
CA ALA A 119 17.67 5.42 3.46
C ALA A 119 17.26 4.03 2.93
N GLY A 120 16.25 3.98 2.07
CA GLY A 120 15.74 2.79 1.41
C GLY A 120 14.59 3.12 0.47
N PRO A 121 13.97 2.10 -0.14
CA PRO A 121 12.76 2.28 -0.93
C PRO A 121 11.61 2.85 -0.09
N LEU A 122 10.79 3.72 -0.68
CA LEU A 122 9.48 4.08 -0.17
C LEU A 122 8.61 2.81 -0.14
N ALA A 123 8.17 2.40 1.04
CA ALA A 123 7.46 1.16 1.25
C ALA A 123 5.94 1.42 1.13
N VAL A 124 5.26 0.67 0.26
CA VAL A 124 3.80 0.71 0.13
C VAL A 124 3.26 -0.68 0.49
N ALA A 125 2.61 -0.75 1.65
CA ALA A 125 1.94 -1.94 2.13
C ALA A 125 0.62 -2.17 1.37
N LEU A 126 0.39 -3.42 0.95
CA LEU A 126 -0.79 -3.84 0.22
C LEU A 126 -1.54 -4.92 1.00
N LEU A 127 -2.84 -4.71 1.18
CA LEU A 127 -3.78 -5.63 1.83
C LEU A 127 -4.55 -6.41 0.76
N PRO A 128 -4.83 -7.71 0.94
CA PRO A 128 -5.50 -8.51 -0.08
C PRO A 128 -6.97 -8.07 -0.26
N ARG A 129 -7.43 -8.06 -1.51
CA ARG A 129 -8.84 -7.88 -1.88
C ARG A 129 -9.64 -9.17 -1.75
N PRO A 130 -10.99 -9.13 -1.74
CA PRO A 130 -11.84 -10.33 -1.80
C PRO A 130 -11.53 -11.28 -2.97
N ALA A 131 -11.12 -10.72 -4.11
CA ALA A 131 -10.72 -11.46 -5.31
C ALA A 131 -9.30 -12.04 -5.25
N HIS A 132 -8.52 -11.73 -4.20
CA HIS A 132 -7.16 -12.25 -4.05
C HIS A 132 -7.17 -13.78 -3.96
N PRO A 133 -6.34 -14.48 -4.75
CA PRO A 133 -6.21 -15.93 -4.65
C PRO A 133 -5.43 -16.26 -3.38
N ILE A 134 -6.15 -16.46 -2.29
CA ILE A 134 -5.60 -16.95 -1.04
C ILE A 134 -5.16 -18.38 -1.29
N ASP A 135 -3.85 -18.63 -1.20
CA ASP A 135 -3.29 -19.97 -1.37
C ASP A 135 -4.04 -20.95 -0.46
N ALA A 136 -4.25 -22.18 -0.94
CA ALA A 136 -5.02 -23.26 -0.29
C ALA A 136 -4.54 -23.69 1.13
N ARG A 137 -3.68 -22.91 1.78
CA ARG A 137 -3.03 -23.18 3.07
C ARG A 137 -3.80 -22.65 4.28
N GLY A 138 -4.90 -21.94 4.10
CA GLY A 138 -5.66 -21.42 5.23
C GLY A 138 -7.12 -21.14 4.89
N PRO A 139 -8.04 -21.28 5.86
CA PRO A 139 -9.40 -20.85 5.67
C PRO A 139 -9.50 -19.33 5.50
N VAL A 140 -10.60 -18.88 4.91
CA VAL A 140 -10.85 -17.47 4.63
C VAL A 140 -12.22 -17.14 5.19
N LEU A 141 -12.28 -16.15 6.08
CA LEU A 141 -13.55 -15.58 6.51
C LEU A 141 -13.99 -14.56 5.45
N ARG A 142 -15.16 -14.80 4.86
CA ARG A 142 -15.76 -13.89 3.87
C ARG A 142 -17.01 -13.28 4.45
N GLY A 143 -17.27 -12.03 4.11
CA GLY A 143 -18.45 -11.35 4.62
C GLY A 143 -18.60 -9.94 4.13
N TYR A 144 -19.51 -9.23 4.77
CA TYR A 144 -19.81 -7.83 4.51
C TYR A 144 -19.77 -7.03 5.81
N VAL A 145 -19.31 -5.78 5.73
CA VAL A 145 -19.51 -4.78 6.78
C VAL A 145 -20.57 -3.80 6.33
N VAL A 146 -21.62 -3.65 7.15
CA VAL A 146 -22.78 -2.81 6.85
C VAL A 146 -23.12 -1.90 8.03
N ASN A 147 -23.80 -0.80 7.73
CA ASN A 147 -24.44 0.08 8.71
C ASN A 147 -25.78 -0.54 9.19
N PRO A 148 -26.43 0.00 10.24
CA PRO A 148 -27.71 -0.51 10.74
C PRO A 148 -28.86 -0.41 9.72
N ASP A 149 -28.74 0.49 8.74
CA ASP A 149 -29.67 0.63 7.62
C ASP A 149 -29.34 -0.30 6.43
N ALA A 150 -28.42 -1.26 6.63
CA ALA A 150 -27.89 -2.19 5.64
C ALA A 150 -27.09 -1.55 4.49
N SER A 151 -26.73 -0.27 4.58
CA SER A 151 -25.81 0.34 3.62
C SER A 151 -24.36 -0.16 3.83
N PRO A 152 -23.58 -0.39 2.78
CA PRO A 152 -22.23 -0.95 2.90
C PRO A 152 -21.24 0.06 3.50
N VAL A 153 -20.27 -0.46 4.27
CA VAL A 153 -19.15 0.33 4.81
C VAL A 153 -17.91 0.02 4.00
N ALA A 154 -17.48 0.95 3.14
CA ALA A 154 -16.27 0.84 2.35
C ALA A 154 -15.02 1.20 3.15
N THR A 155 -13.88 0.58 2.80
CA THR A 155 -12.58 0.86 3.43
C THR A 155 -12.59 0.70 4.96
N ALA A 156 -13.46 -0.17 5.50
CA ALA A 156 -13.40 -0.56 6.89
C ALA A 156 -12.24 -1.54 7.08
N LEU A 157 -11.45 -1.33 8.14
CA LEU A 157 -10.40 -2.25 8.55
C LEU A 157 -11.05 -3.42 9.30
N VAL A 158 -10.87 -4.63 8.76
CA VAL A 158 -11.26 -5.88 9.42
C VAL A 158 -9.98 -6.59 9.85
N GLU A 159 -9.87 -6.91 11.13
CA GLU A 159 -8.64 -7.40 11.75
C GLU A 159 -8.85 -8.66 12.61
N PHE A 160 -7.89 -9.58 12.52
CA PHE A 160 -7.75 -10.72 13.42
C PHE A 160 -6.27 -11.12 13.56
N ASP A 161 -5.75 -11.21 14.79
CA ASP A 161 -4.39 -11.67 15.06
C ASP A 161 -3.32 -11.01 14.14
N GLN A 162 -3.37 -9.67 14.05
CA GLN A 162 -2.52 -8.82 13.20
C GLN A 162 -2.77 -8.94 11.68
N LEU A 163 -3.62 -9.86 11.24
CA LEU A 163 -4.05 -9.95 9.85
C LEU A 163 -5.14 -8.93 9.60
N GLN A 164 -4.91 -8.10 8.60
CA GLN A 164 -5.76 -6.97 8.26
C GLN A 164 -6.22 -7.06 6.81
N VAL A 165 -7.47 -6.69 6.55
CA VAL A 165 -8.00 -6.43 5.21
C VAL A 165 -8.87 -5.19 5.23
N LEU A 166 -9.07 -4.58 4.06
CA LEU A 166 -10.03 -3.49 3.89
C LEU A 166 -11.27 -4.01 3.17
N THR A 167 -12.43 -3.53 3.57
CA THR A 167 -13.65 -3.77 2.81
C THR A 167 -13.64 -3.04 1.47
N GLU A 168 -14.24 -3.63 0.46
CA GLU A 168 -14.48 -3.02 -0.84
C GLU A 168 -15.64 -2.01 -0.78
N ARG A 169 -15.94 -1.38 -1.92
CA ARG A 169 -17.00 -0.36 -2.04
C ARG A 169 -18.39 -0.86 -1.61
N ASP A 170 -18.68 -2.14 -1.81
CA ASP A 170 -19.90 -2.82 -1.41
C ASP A 170 -19.83 -3.43 0.00
N GLY A 171 -18.77 -3.12 0.76
CA GLY A 171 -18.56 -3.62 2.11
C GLY A 171 -18.00 -5.04 2.15
N GLU A 172 -17.75 -5.69 1.01
CA GLU A 172 -17.23 -7.06 0.95
C GLU A 172 -15.80 -7.13 1.49
N PHE A 173 -15.49 -8.17 2.26
CA PHE A 173 -14.12 -8.50 2.66
C PHE A 173 -13.84 -10.01 2.53
N ALA A 174 -12.55 -10.34 2.46
CA ALA A 174 -12.06 -11.71 2.62
C ALA A 174 -10.81 -11.72 3.50
N LEU A 175 -10.96 -12.09 4.76
CA LEU A 175 -9.89 -12.13 5.76
C LEU A 175 -9.24 -13.53 5.78
N PRO A 176 -7.96 -13.68 5.40
CA PRO A 176 -7.26 -14.94 5.53
C PRO A 176 -7.09 -15.30 7.01
N LEU A 177 -7.34 -16.55 7.38
CA LEU A 177 -7.26 -17.04 8.76
C LEU A 177 -6.35 -18.29 8.86
N PRO A 178 -5.07 -18.22 8.47
CA PRO A 178 -4.16 -19.37 8.37
C PRO A 178 -3.94 -20.11 9.70
N ARG A 179 -4.22 -19.48 10.84
CA ARG A 179 -4.08 -20.04 12.18
C ARG A 179 -5.32 -19.88 13.05
N ALA A 180 -6.51 -19.70 12.46
CA ALA A 180 -7.71 -19.52 13.27
C ALA A 180 -7.92 -20.72 14.20
N PRO A 181 -8.13 -20.48 15.52
CA PRO A 181 -8.45 -21.53 16.45
C PRO A 181 -9.82 -22.12 16.09
N VAL A 182 -9.99 -23.42 16.32
CA VAL A 182 -11.31 -24.04 16.27
C VAL A 182 -12.13 -23.51 17.45
N GLY A 183 -13.35 -23.04 17.19
CA GLY A 183 -14.22 -22.42 18.18
C GLY A 183 -14.44 -20.93 17.92
N MET A 184 -14.74 -20.19 18.99
CA MET A 184 -15.06 -18.77 18.91
C MET A 184 -13.80 -17.91 18.82
N SER A 185 -13.74 -17.04 17.82
CA SER A 185 -12.74 -15.99 17.62
C SER A 185 -13.42 -14.63 17.65
N LEU A 186 -12.69 -13.56 18.02
CA LEU A 186 -13.19 -12.19 17.96
C LEU A 186 -12.54 -11.47 16.78
N ILE A 187 -13.36 -10.89 15.91
CA ILE A 187 -12.91 -10.09 14.77
C ILE A 187 -13.17 -8.63 15.08
N ASP A 188 -12.14 -7.80 15.02
CA ASP A 188 -12.27 -6.37 15.21
C ASP A 188 -12.52 -5.69 13.86
N VAL A 189 -13.44 -4.73 13.87
CA VAL A 189 -13.79 -3.94 12.69
C VAL A 189 -13.77 -2.47 13.07
N ALA A 190 -13.12 -1.65 12.25
CA ALA A 190 -13.11 -0.20 12.39
C ALA A 190 -13.47 0.46 11.06
N ALA A 191 -14.23 1.56 11.10
CA ALA A 191 -14.50 2.41 9.96
C ALA A 191 -13.71 3.72 10.02
N LEU A 192 -13.53 4.36 8.86
CA LEU A 192 -12.78 5.62 8.73
C LEU A 192 -13.40 6.79 9.52
N ASP A 193 -14.70 6.72 9.81
CA ASP A 193 -15.42 7.72 10.60
C ASP A 193 -15.29 7.51 12.12
N GLY A 194 -14.47 6.54 12.54
CA GLY A 194 -14.15 6.25 13.95
C GLY A 194 -15.08 5.25 14.62
N ARG A 195 -16.12 4.74 13.94
CA ARG A 195 -16.94 3.66 14.46
C ARG A 195 -16.16 2.35 14.52
N THR A 196 -16.42 1.56 15.55
CA THR A 196 -15.74 0.28 15.79
C THR A 196 -16.72 -0.78 16.27
N GLY A 197 -16.35 -2.05 16.10
CA GLY A 197 -17.10 -3.18 16.63
C GLY A 197 -16.21 -4.41 16.75
N THR A 198 -16.57 -5.32 17.65
CA THR A 198 -15.91 -6.62 17.83
C THR A 198 -16.97 -7.70 17.69
N PHE A 199 -16.76 -8.61 16.73
CA PHE A 199 -17.75 -9.60 16.34
C PHE A 199 -17.26 -11.01 16.65
N PRO A 200 -18.05 -11.82 17.39
CA PRO A 200 -17.72 -13.22 17.58
C PRO A 200 -17.95 -14.00 16.29
N VAL A 201 -16.99 -14.83 15.92
CA VAL A 201 -17.04 -15.72 14.76
C VAL A 201 -16.73 -17.14 15.20
N THR A 202 -17.59 -18.10 14.86
CA THR A 202 -17.40 -19.51 15.20
C THR A 202 -16.82 -20.31 14.03
N VAL A 203 -15.59 -20.78 14.19
CA VAL A 203 -14.84 -21.59 13.22
C VAL A 203 -15.03 -23.09 13.52
N PRO A 204 -15.35 -23.94 12.53
CA PRO A 204 -15.30 -23.68 11.09
C PRO A 204 -16.65 -23.29 10.44
N ASP A 205 -17.73 -23.22 11.20
CA ASP A 205 -19.08 -23.06 10.64
C ASP A 205 -19.20 -21.78 9.81
N GLU A 206 -18.69 -20.67 10.33
CA GLU A 206 -18.73 -19.37 9.66
C GLU A 206 -17.67 -19.21 8.57
N LEU A 207 -16.71 -20.13 8.45
CA LEU A 207 -15.81 -20.16 7.28
C LEU A 207 -16.53 -20.66 6.01
N ARG A 208 -17.63 -21.39 6.18
CA ARG A 208 -18.44 -21.92 5.08
C ARG A 208 -19.59 -21.00 4.70
N ALA A 209 -19.87 -20.00 5.53
CA ALA A 209 -20.92 -19.01 5.33
C ALA A 209 -20.32 -17.64 5.02
N GLN A 210 -21.14 -16.73 4.48
CA GLN A 210 -20.81 -15.31 4.48
C GLN A 210 -21.31 -14.71 5.79
N VAL A 211 -20.44 -13.99 6.50
CA VAL A 211 -20.82 -13.26 7.72
C VAL A 211 -21.23 -11.83 7.40
N VAL A 212 -22.06 -11.24 8.24
CA VAL A 212 -22.45 -9.82 8.15
C VAL A 212 -22.13 -9.15 9.47
N PHE A 213 -21.26 -8.14 9.42
CA PHE A 213 -20.91 -7.32 10.57
C PHE A 213 -21.65 -5.99 10.49
N THR A 214 -22.53 -5.75 11.45
CA THR A 214 -23.29 -4.50 11.54
C THR A 214 -22.58 -3.53 12.47
N LEU A 215 -21.99 -2.48 11.92
CA LEU A 215 -21.26 -1.45 12.65
C LEU A 215 -22.22 -0.39 13.17
N THR A 216 -22.28 -0.17 14.48
CA THR A 216 -23.17 0.80 15.13
C THR A 216 -22.44 2.06 15.56
#